data_AF-A0A4Y2EIM2-F1
#
_entry.id   AF-A0A4Y2EIM2-F1
#
_cell.length_a   1.000
_cell.length_b   1.000
_cell.length_c   1.000
_cell.angle_alpha   90.00
_cell.angle_beta   90.00
_cell.angle_gamma   90.00
#
_symmetry.space_group_name_H-M   'P 1'
#
loop_
_entity.id
_entity.type
_entity.pdbx_description
1 polymer ?
#
loop_
_entity_poly.entity_id
_entity_poly.type
_entity_poly.pdbx_seq_one_letter_code
_entity_poly.pdbx_strand_id
1 'polypeptide(L)'
;MGNGIIYHYQVGTIERLSSNSMEFSISRILFLPFIPQPASVYNTIYTTLICALETAKRYGHDVCIVTFDQPLYTKAQEIVAVAPEGSDLAKIVIRLGGFHLLNSFFGAIGYIMQESGIKEVLSLIYAPNSLDKMLTGHAYSDRAVRTHTLLHLTLATIISKELVIDDDMDANLQNTIEDVKNNTISYNDIENCDEKTEALLLQYKIKAI
;
A
#
# COMPACT_ATOMS: atom_id res chain seq x y z
N MET A 1 10.12 -29.42 -10.13
CA MET A 1 9.22 -28.25 -10.13
C MET A 1 9.34 -27.60 -8.76
N GLY A 2 10.30 -26.69 -8.62
CA GLY A 2 10.61 -26.04 -7.35
C GLY A 2 9.92 -24.68 -7.30
N ASN A 3 8.93 -24.53 -6.43
CA ASN A 3 8.37 -23.23 -6.09
C ASN A 3 9.33 -22.56 -5.12
N GLY A 4 10.30 -21.81 -5.67
CA GLY A 4 11.13 -20.91 -4.89
C GLY A 4 10.27 -19.75 -4.39
N ILE A 5 10.23 -19.56 -3.08
CA ILE A 5 9.67 -18.35 -2.47
C ILE A 5 10.62 -17.21 -2.81
N ILE A 6 10.22 -16.33 -3.72
CA ILE A 6 10.94 -15.11 -4.06
C ILE A 6 10.54 -14.06 -3.03
N TYR A 7 11.43 -13.71 -2.11
CA TYR A 7 11.27 -12.50 -1.32
C TYR A 7 11.54 -11.30 -2.23
N HIS A 8 10.48 -10.63 -2.68
CA HIS A 8 10.58 -9.36 -3.38
C HIS A 8 10.94 -8.26 -2.36
N TYR A 9 12.23 -7.91 -2.28
CA TYR A 9 12.62 -6.58 -1.85
C TYR A 9 12.38 -5.64 -3.03
N GLN A 10 11.49 -4.66 -2.86
CA GLN A 10 11.32 -3.59 -3.84
C GLN A 10 12.49 -2.62 -3.68
N VAL A 11 13.64 -2.99 -4.25
CA VAL A 11 14.92 -2.25 -4.18
C VAL A 11 14.77 -0.77 -4.59
N GLY A 12 13.88 -0.48 -5.54
CA GLY A 12 13.77 0.86 -6.14
C GLY A 12 13.17 1.95 -5.25
N THR A 13 12.42 1.64 -4.18
CA THR A 13 11.81 2.67 -3.33
C THR A 13 12.82 3.24 -2.33
N ILE A 14 13.74 2.41 -1.84
CA ILE A 14 14.79 2.85 -0.90
C ILE A 14 15.87 3.64 -1.65
N GLU A 15 16.26 3.18 -2.85
CA GLU A 15 17.34 3.79 -3.64
C GLU A 15 17.05 5.26 -4.04
N ARG A 16 15.77 5.58 -4.32
CA ARG A 16 15.34 6.93 -4.72
C ARG A 16 15.21 7.90 -3.55
N LEU A 17 15.06 7.41 -2.32
CA LEU A 17 15.10 8.21 -1.09
C LEU A 17 16.55 8.50 -0.64
N SER A 18 17.52 7.72 -1.13
CA SER A 18 18.94 7.81 -0.74
C SER A 18 19.84 8.61 -1.71
N SER A 19 19.29 9.18 -2.79
CA SER A 19 20.07 9.93 -3.80
C SER A 19 20.62 11.28 -3.30
N ASN A 20 20.15 11.76 -2.15
CA ASN A 20 20.65 12.97 -1.50
C ASN A 20 21.67 12.60 -0.40
N SER A 21 22.94 12.46 -0.80
CA SER A 21 24.17 12.65 0.01
C SER A 21 24.10 12.40 1.53
N MET A 22 23.51 11.28 1.96
CA MET A 22 23.63 10.79 3.34
C MET A 22 24.62 9.64 3.34
N GLU A 23 25.59 9.70 4.26
CA GLU A 23 26.59 8.66 4.48
C GLU A 23 25.86 7.36 4.86
N PHE A 24 25.69 6.44 3.90
CA PHE A 24 24.92 5.23 4.12
C PHE A 24 25.83 4.05 4.45
N SER A 25 25.40 3.27 5.43
CA SER A 25 25.90 1.91 5.64
C SER A 25 25.49 1.07 4.43
N ILE A 26 26.46 0.47 3.74
CA ILE A 26 26.21 -0.42 2.60
C ILE A 26 25.21 -1.51 3.02
N SER A 27 24.03 -1.54 2.38
CA SER A 27 23.07 -2.62 2.60
C SER A 27 23.57 -3.90 1.94
N ARG A 28 23.52 -5.02 2.65
CA ARG A 28 23.90 -6.33 2.11
C ARG A 28 22.67 -7.20 1.93
N ILE A 29 22.50 -7.74 0.73
CA ILE A 29 21.47 -8.74 0.46
C ILE A 29 22.03 -10.11 0.85
N LEU A 30 21.33 -10.80 1.74
CA LEU A 30 21.68 -12.13 2.20
C LEU A 30 20.50 -13.08 1.93
N PHE A 31 20.82 -14.28 1.48
CA PHE A 31 19.84 -15.32 1.30
C PHE A 31 19.65 -16.10 2.61
N LEU A 32 18.40 -16.26 3.03
CA LEU A 32 18.06 -17.18 4.10
C LEU A 32 18.22 -18.64 3.61
N PRO A 33 18.51 -19.58 4.52
CA PRO A 33 18.63 -20.99 4.16
C PRO A 33 17.32 -21.53 3.58
N PHE A 34 17.45 -22.47 2.64
CA PHE A 34 16.29 -23.12 2.04
C PHE A 34 15.64 -24.09 3.03
N ILE A 35 14.31 -23.98 3.17
CA ILE A 35 13.52 -24.90 3.99
C ILE A 35 12.81 -25.88 3.04
N PRO A 36 13.23 -27.15 2.94
CA PRO A 36 12.72 -28.11 1.96
C PRO A 36 11.40 -28.73 2.41
N GLN A 37 10.41 -27.90 2.73
CA GLN A 37 9.07 -28.30 3.15
C GLN A 37 8.02 -27.43 2.45
N PRO A 38 6.76 -27.89 2.30
CA PRO A 38 5.73 -27.09 1.65
C PRO A 38 5.47 -25.78 2.39
N ALA A 39 5.53 -24.65 1.67
CA ALA A 39 5.39 -23.30 2.23
C ALA A 39 4.08 -23.06 2.98
N SER A 40 3.01 -23.79 2.61
CA SER A 40 1.67 -23.63 3.17
C SER A 40 1.47 -24.30 4.53
N VAL A 41 2.46 -25.04 5.05
CA VAL A 41 2.39 -25.73 6.34
C VAL A 41 2.79 -24.78 7.47
N TYR A 42 1.99 -24.72 8.55
CA TYR A 42 2.27 -23.84 9.71
C TYR A 42 3.67 -24.03 10.28
N ASN A 43 4.15 -25.27 10.42
CA ASN A 43 5.49 -25.57 10.92
C ASN A 43 6.60 -24.97 10.02
N THR A 44 6.38 -24.93 8.71
CA THR A 44 7.31 -24.33 7.75
C THR A 44 7.35 -22.82 7.89
N ILE A 45 6.18 -22.19 8.01
CA ILE A 45 6.06 -20.75 8.26
C ILE A 45 6.71 -20.38 9.59
N TYR A 46 6.41 -21.13 10.66
CA TYR A 46 7.01 -20.94 11.97
C TYR A 46 8.54 -21.04 11.93
N THR A 47 9.09 -22.11 11.33
CA THR A 47 10.54 -22.27 11.15
C THR A 47 11.14 -21.11 10.36
N THR A 48 10.43 -20.60 9.35
CA THR A 48 10.85 -19.43 8.56
C THR A 48 10.96 -18.18 9.43
N LEU A 49 9.96 -17.93 10.28
CA LEU A 49 9.95 -16.78 11.20
C LEU A 49 11.09 -16.84 12.21
N ILE A 50 11.34 -18.02 12.80
CA ILE A 50 12.45 -18.22 13.72
C ILE A 50 13.79 -17.99 13.01
N CYS A 51 13.97 -18.55 11.82
CA CYS A 51 15.19 -18.35 11.04
C CYS A 51 15.44 -16.87 10.69
N ALA A 52 14.39 -16.14 10.29
CA ALA A 52 14.47 -14.71 10.02
C ALA A 52 14.82 -13.91 11.29
N LEU A 53 14.22 -14.25 12.43
CA LEU A 53 14.46 -13.62 13.72
C LEU A 53 15.89 -13.86 14.23
N GLU A 54 16.38 -15.09 14.18
CA GLU A 54 17.74 -15.45 14.56
C GLU A 54 18.77 -14.76 13.67
N THR A 55 18.48 -14.66 12.37
CA THR A 55 19.32 -13.94 11.42
C THR A 55 19.35 -12.45 11.74
N ALA A 56 18.19 -11.84 12.01
CA ALA A 56 18.09 -10.44 12.40
C ALA A 56 18.94 -10.16 13.65
N LYS A 57 18.80 -10.98 14.70
CA LYS A 57 19.59 -10.88 15.94
C LYS A 57 21.09 -11.05 15.70
N ARG A 58 21.49 -12.03 14.87
CA ARG A 58 22.90 -12.27 14.53
C ARG A 58 23.57 -11.05 13.92
N TYR A 59 22.83 -10.24 13.17
CA TYR A 59 23.32 -9.02 12.54
C TYR A 59 23.01 -7.74 13.35
N GLY A 60 22.51 -7.87 14.57
CA GLY A 60 22.23 -6.73 15.45
C GLY A 60 21.03 -5.89 15.02
N HIS A 61 20.06 -6.48 14.32
CA HIS A 61 18.80 -5.81 13.99
C HIS A 61 17.80 -5.93 15.12
N ASP A 62 17.34 -4.78 15.65
CA ASP A 62 16.32 -4.72 16.70
C ASP A 62 14.91 -5.04 16.18
N VAL A 63 14.68 -4.84 14.88
CA VAL A 63 13.38 -5.03 14.22
C VAL A 63 13.49 -6.11 13.15
N CYS A 64 12.60 -7.09 13.19
CA CYS A 64 12.47 -8.14 12.18
C CYS A 64 11.16 -7.93 11.41
N ILE A 65 11.25 -7.64 10.11
CA ILE A 65 10.10 -7.49 9.22
C ILE A 65 10.12 -8.64 8.21
N VAL A 66 9.02 -9.39 8.13
CA VAL A 66 8.90 -10.52 7.20
C VAL A 66 7.71 -10.30 6.28
N THR A 67 7.93 -10.38 4.97
CA THR A 67 6.89 -10.24 3.95
C THR A 67 6.45 -11.61 3.44
N PHE A 68 5.14 -11.79 3.28
CA PHE A 68 4.54 -13.03 2.76
C PHE A 68 3.51 -12.74 1.68
N ASP A 69 3.35 -13.69 0.76
CA ASP A 69 2.21 -13.71 -0.16
C ASP A 69 0.90 -13.92 0.61
N GLN A 70 -0.22 -13.50 0.01
CA GLN A 70 -1.52 -13.41 0.70
C GLN A 70 -1.94 -14.68 1.47
N PRO A 71 -1.83 -15.92 0.92
CA PRO A 71 -2.23 -17.12 1.67
C PRO A 71 -1.32 -17.44 2.86
N LEU A 72 -0.05 -17.03 2.80
CA LEU A 72 0.93 -17.27 3.86
C LEU A 72 0.88 -16.19 4.92
N TYR A 73 0.59 -14.94 4.51
CA TYR A 73 0.44 -13.79 5.37
C TYR A 73 -0.55 -14.06 6.51
N THR A 74 -1.76 -14.56 6.18
CA THR A 74 -2.78 -14.85 7.19
C THR A 74 -2.29 -15.88 8.22
N LYS A 75 -1.63 -16.94 7.77
CA LYS A 75 -1.08 -17.97 8.66
C LYS A 75 0.07 -17.45 9.53
N ALA A 76 0.94 -16.60 8.97
CA ALA A 76 2.00 -15.97 9.75
C ALA A 76 1.45 -15.00 10.79
N GLN A 77 0.41 -14.23 10.46
CA GLN A 77 -0.32 -13.38 11.41
C GLN A 77 -0.91 -14.20 12.56
N GLU A 78 -1.58 -15.32 12.27
CA GLU A 78 -2.12 -16.22 13.29
C GLU A 78 -1.02 -16.74 14.23
N ILE A 79 0.14 -17.15 13.68
CA ILE A 79 1.28 -17.62 14.48
C ILE A 79 1.79 -16.52 15.43
N VAL A 80 1.96 -15.30 14.94
CA VAL A 80 2.44 -14.17 15.75
C VAL A 80 1.40 -13.75 16.78
N ALA A 81 0.12 -13.78 16.43
CA ALA A 81 -0.99 -13.39 17.32
C ALA A 81 -1.15 -14.32 18.53
N VAL A 82 -0.81 -15.61 18.39
CA VAL A 82 -0.84 -16.58 19.52
C VAL A 82 0.48 -16.69 20.26
N ALA A 83 1.52 -15.94 19.85
CA ALA A 83 2.81 -15.95 20.52
C ALA A 83 2.68 -15.35 21.93
N PRO A 84 3.43 -15.87 22.93
CA PRO A 84 3.42 -15.30 24.28
C PRO A 84 3.77 -13.81 24.27
N GLU A 85 3.05 -13.03 25.06
CA GLU A 85 3.28 -11.59 25.19
C GLU A 85 4.73 -11.32 25.61
N GLY A 86 5.37 -10.35 24.96
CA GLY A 86 6.78 -10.01 25.19
C GLY A 86 7.81 -10.97 24.57
N SER A 87 7.39 -12.09 23.97
CA SER A 87 8.30 -12.98 23.23
C SER A 87 8.87 -12.30 21.99
N ASP A 88 10.06 -12.71 21.57
CA ASP A 88 10.69 -12.14 20.37
C ASP A 88 9.93 -12.49 19.08
N LEU A 89 9.16 -13.58 19.09
CA LEU A 89 8.25 -13.93 17.99
C LEU A 89 7.09 -12.94 17.88
N ALA A 90 6.53 -12.49 19.00
CA ALA A 90 5.46 -11.49 19.04
C ALA A 90 5.90 -10.11 18.51
N LYS A 91 7.22 -9.83 18.51
CA LYS A 91 7.80 -8.58 18.02
C LYS A 91 8.03 -8.57 16.50
N ILE A 92 7.87 -9.71 15.81
CA ILE A 92 8.05 -9.77 14.37
C ILE A 92 6.92 -9.03 13.68
N VAL A 93 7.26 -8.10 12.79
CA VAL A 93 6.28 -7.38 11.97
C VAL A 93 6.03 -8.17 10.69
N ILE A 94 4.85 -8.77 10.59
CA ILE A 94 4.40 -9.49 9.39
C ILE A 94 3.77 -8.50 8.41
N ARG A 95 4.23 -8.51 7.16
CA ARG A 95 3.72 -7.65 6.09
C ARG A 95 3.19 -8.47 4.90
N LEU A 96 2.14 -7.97 4.28
CA LEU A 96 1.66 -8.50 3.02
C LEU A 96 2.63 -8.08 1.89
N GLY A 97 2.97 -9.02 1.00
CA GLY A 97 3.84 -8.74 -0.14
C GLY A 97 3.28 -7.60 -0.99
N GLY A 98 4.16 -6.69 -1.46
CA GLY A 98 3.73 -5.44 -2.11
C GLY A 98 2.79 -5.63 -3.30
N PHE A 99 3.00 -6.68 -4.10
CA PHE A 99 2.09 -7.05 -5.19
C PHE A 99 0.68 -7.40 -4.68
N HIS A 100 0.60 -8.24 -3.65
CA HIS A 100 -0.67 -8.64 -3.04
C HIS A 100 -1.35 -7.48 -2.30
N LEU A 101 -0.58 -6.60 -1.68
CA LEU A 101 -1.10 -5.39 -1.04
C LEU A 101 -1.78 -4.48 -2.05
N LEU A 102 -1.08 -4.19 -3.16
CA LEU A 102 -1.61 -3.34 -4.22
C LEU A 102 -2.86 -3.94 -4.87
N ASN A 103 -2.84 -5.24 -5.15
CA ASN A 103 -3.99 -5.98 -5.67
C ASN A 103 -5.19 -5.94 -4.70
N SER A 104 -4.94 -6.14 -3.40
CA SER A 104 -5.99 -6.06 -2.37
C SER A 104 -6.59 -4.66 -2.29
N PHE A 105 -5.76 -3.62 -2.39
CA PHE A 105 -6.21 -2.22 -2.39
C PHE A 105 -7.11 -1.89 -3.59
N PHE A 106 -6.73 -2.29 -4.80
CA PHE A 106 -7.58 -2.09 -5.99
C PHE A 106 -8.87 -2.90 -5.92
N GLY A 107 -8.80 -4.15 -5.45
CA GLY A 107 -9.98 -4.95 -5.19
C GLY A 107 -10.94 -4.29 -4.21
N ALA A 108 -10.42 -3.67 -3.14
CA ALA A 108 -11.22 -2.94 -2.18
C ALA A 108 -11.90 -1.70 -2.80
N ILE A 109 -11.18 -0.92 -3.63
CA ILE A 109 -11.79 0.20 -4.36
C ILE A 109 -12.92 -0.29 -5.26
N GLY A 110 -12.68 -1.33 -6.06
CA GLY A 110 -13.70 -1.85 -6.96
C GLY A 110 -14.91 -2.44 -6.23
N TYR A 111 -14.70 -3.01 -5.04
CA TYR A 111 -15.78 -3.47 -4.16
C TYR A 111 -16.59 -2.30 -3.58
N ILE A 112 -15.93 -1.29 -3.00
CA ILE A 112 -16.59 -0.12 -2.41
C ILE A 112 -17.37 0.68 -3.48
N MET A 113 -16.78 0.80 -4.67
CA MET A 113 -17.36 1.55 -5.79
C MET A 113 -18.25 0.69 -6.68
N GLN A 114 -18.62 -0.51 -6.24
CA GLN A 114 -19.55 -1.36 -6.99
C GLN A 114 -20.86 -0.60 -7.24
N GLU A 115 -21.39 -0.71 -8.47
CA GLU A 115 -22.64 -0.04 -8.90
C GLU A 115 -22.59 1.50 -8.93
N SER A 116 -21.42 2.12 -8.74
CA SER A 116 -21.26 3.59 -8.83
C SER A 116 -21.29 4.17 -10.25
N GLY A 117 -21.40 3.34 -11.29
CA GLY A 117 -21.20 3.76 -12.68
C GLY A 117 -19.73 3.71 -13.14
N ILE A 118 -18.79 3.37 -12.24
CA ILE A 118 -17.34 3.31 -12.54
C ILE A 118 -17.04 2.33 -13.68
N LYS A 119 -17.74 1.18 -13.73
CA LYS A 119 -17.50 0.15 -14.74
C LYS A 119 -17.92 0.63 -16.13
N GLU A 120 -19.02 1.36 -16.20
CA GLU A 120 -19.59 1.98 -17.40
C GLU A 120 -18.63 3.04 -17.95
N VAL A 121 -18.11 3.92 -17.10
CA VAL A 121 -17.12 4.94 -17.49
C VAL A 121 -15.84 4.28 -18.00
N LEU A 122 -15.33 3.27 -17.29
CA LEU A 122 -14.11 2.57 -17.67
C LEU A 122 -14.27 1.73 -18.94
N SER A 123 -15.50 1.34 -19.31
CA SER A 123 -15.79 0.64 -20.57
C SER A 123 -15.53 1.48 -21.82
N LEU A 124 -15.44 2.80 -21.68
CA LEU A 124 -15.09 3.71 -22.77
C LEU A 124 -13.62 3.59 -23.19
N ILE A 125 -12.75 3.12 -22.29
CA ILE A 125 -11.30 3.07 -22.50
C ILE A 125 -10.73 1.65 -22.50
N TYR A 126 -11.42 0.68 -21.89
CA TYR A 126 -10.99 -0.71 -21.81
C TYR A 126 -12.09 -1.68 -22.20
N ALA A 127 -11.69 -2.82 -22.77
CA ALA A 127 -12.61 -3.91 -23.07
C ALA A 127 -13.24 -4.49 -21.78
N PRO A 128 -14.54 -4.83 -21.78
CA PRO A 128 -15.28 -5.28 -20.58
C PRO A 128 -14.59 -6.40 -19.79
N ASN A 129 -14.03 -7.40 -20.48
CA ASN A 129 -13.34 -8.54 -19.85
C ASN A 129 -12.09 -8.14 -19.04
N SER A 130 -11.49 -6.99 -19.32
CA SER A 130 -10.34 -6.48 -18.54
C SER A 130 -10.80 -5.79 -17.25
N LEU A 131 -11.98 -5.15 -17.29
CA LEU A 131 -12.51 -4.38 -16.17
C LEU A 131 -12.82 -5.25 -14.97
N ASP A 132 -13.44 -6.41 -15.18
CA ASP A 132 -13.78 -7.33 -14.09
C ASP A 132 -12.53 -7.77 -13.32
N LYS A 133 -11.44 -8.06 -14.02
CA LYS A 133 -10.17 -8.44 -13.39
C LYS A 133 -9.51 -7.25 -12.66
N MET A 134 -9.63 -6.05 -13.20
CA MET A 134 -9.03 -4.85 -12.61
C MET A 134 -9.77 -4.40 -11.35
N LEU A 135 -11.10 -4.35 -11.41
CA LEU A 135 -11.95 -3.95 -10.28
C LEU A 135 -11.97 -5.01 -9.17
N THR A 136 -11.74 -6.28 -9.48
CA THR A 136 -11.58 -7.33 -8.46
C THR A 136 -10.16 -7.42 -7.90
N GLY A 137 -9.21 -6.61 -8.37
CA GLY A 137 -7.81 -6.66 -7.90
C GLY A 137 -7.02 -7.88 -8.40
N HIS A 138 -7.53 -8.64 -9.38
CA HIS A 138 -6.91 -9.86 -9.90
C HIS A 138 -6.11 -9.64 -11.21
N ALA A 139 -6.14 -8.43 -11.79
CA ALA A 139 -5.39 -8.10 -13.00
C ALA A 139 -3.96 -7.66 -12.70
N TYR A 140 -3.03 -8.04 -13.60
CA TYR A 140 -1.64 -7.56 -13.67
C TYR A 140 -1.57 -6.06 -13.35
N SER A 141 -0.91 -5.77 -12.23
CA SER A 141 -1.04 -4.53 -11.46
C SER A 141 -0.87 -3.26 -12.29
N ASP A 142 -0.06 -3.27 -13.35
CA ASP A 142 0.22 -2.09 -14.18
C ASP A 142 -1.02 -1.50 -14.89
N ARG A 143 -1.94 -2.35 -15.39
CA ARG A 143 -3.20 -1.84 -15.99
C ARG A 143 -4.14 -1.27 -14.94
N ALA A 144 -4.27 -1.95 -13.81
CA ALA A 144 -5.10 -1.49 -12.71
C ALA A 144 -4.58 -0.16 -12.13
N VAL A 145 -3.26 -0.04 -11.91
CA VAL A 145 -2.59 1.20 -11.49
C VAL A 145 -2.96 2.34 -12.43
N ARG A 146 -2.71 2.16 -13.75
CA ARG A 146 -3.02 3.21 -14.72
C ARG A 146 -4.48 3.62 -14.69
N THR A 147 -5.40 2.66 -14.58
CA THR A 147 -6.83 2.94 -14.57
C THR A 147 -7.30 3.67 -13.33
N HIS A 148 -6.85 3.24 -12.14
CA HIS A 148 -7.17 3.94 -10.91
C HIS A 148 -6.57 5.35 -10.90
N THR A 149 -5.35 5.54 -11.44
CA THR A 149 -4.75 6.88 -11.60
C THR A 149 -5.56 7.76 -12.55
N LEU A 150 -5.98 7.24 -13.71
CA LEU A 150 -6.79 8.00 -14.67
C LEU A 150 -8.17 8.35 -14.10
N LEU A 151 -8.80 7.42 -13.39
CA LEU A 151 -10.07 7.65 -12.73
C LEU A 151 -9.94 8.74 -11.66
N HIS A 152 -8.93 8.63 -10.80
CA HIS A 152 -8.64 9.63 -9.77
C HIS A 152 -8.43 11.02 -10.39
N LEU A 153 -7.60 11.12 -11.43
CA LEU A 153 -7.36 12.37 -12.14
C LEU A 153 -8.64 12.95 -12.77
N THR A 154 -9.46 12.10 -13.37
CA THR A 154 -10.71 12.53 -14.02
C THR A 154 -11.70 13.05 -12.99
N LEU A 155 -11.90 12.32 -11.88
CA LEU A 155 -12.76 12.73 -10.79
C LEU A 155 -12.26 14.03 -10.15
N ALA A 156 -10.97 14.12 -9.86
CA ALA A 156 -10.36 15.34 -9.32
C ALA A 156 -10.59 16.53 -10.26
N THR A 157 -10.39 16.36 -11.58
CA THR A 157 -10.61 17.42 -12.57
C THR A 157 -12.08 17.86 -12.63
N ILE A 158 -13.03 16.92 -12.57
CA ILE A 158 -14.46 17.24 -12.58
C ILE A 158 -14.82 17.99 -11.30
N ILE A 159 -14.43 17.47 -10.13
CA ILE A 159 -14.68 18.09 -8.84
C ILE A 159 -14.10 19.50 -8.81
N SER A 160 -12.85 19.70 -9.25
CA SER A 160 -12.22 21.02 -9.31
C SER A 160 -12.94 22.01 -10.23
N LYS A 161 -13.60 21.55 -11.30
CA LYS A 161 -14.37 22.43 -12.20
C LYS A 161 -15.72 22.84 -11.62
N GLU A 162 -16.37 21.93 -10.88
CA GLU A 162 -17.67 22.16 -10.24
C GLU A 162 -17.52 22.89 -8.89
N LEU A 163 -16.33 22.87 -8.31
CA LEU A 163 -16.00 23.64 -7.12
C LEU A 163 -15.99 25.13 -7.50
N VAL A 164 -17.02 25.86 -7.08
CA VAL A 164 -16.99 27.33 -7.12
C VAL A 164 -16.02 27.79 -6.04
N ILE A 165 -14.79 28.09 -6.46
CA ILE A 165 -13.73 28.55 -5.57
C ILE A 165 -13.97 30.05 -5.32
N ASP A 166 -14.24 30.42 -4.07
CA ASP A 166 -14.17 31.82 -3.62
C ASP A 166 -12.71 32.28 -3.60
N ASP A 167 -12.43 33.58 -3.76
CA ASP A 167 -11.06 34.11 -3.94
C ASP A 167 -10.12 33.69 -2.78
N ASP A 168 -10.65 33.52 -1.56
CA ASP A 168 -9.91 33.08 -0.38
C ASP A 168 -9.58 31.57 -0.38
N MET A 169 -10.42 30.76 -1.03
CA MET A 169 -10.22 29.32 -1.16
C MET A 169 -9.20 28.98 -2.26
N ASP A 170 -9.09 29.81 -3.29
CA ASP A 170 -8.08 29.67 -4.35
C ASP A 170 -6.68 29.92 -3.80
N ALA A 171 -6.52 30.97 -2.99
CA ALA A 171 -5.25 31.29 -2.34
C ALA A 171 -4.76 30.14 -1.43
N ASN A 172 -5.66 29.53 -0.65
CA ASN A 172 -5.33 28.39 0.21
C ASN A 172 -4.95 27.13 -0.59
N LEU A 173 -5.64 26.88 -1.71
CA LEU A 173 -5.32 25.76 -2.59
C LEU A 173 -3.96 25.94 -3.27
N GLN A 174 -3.66 27.15 -3.76
CA GLN A 174 -2.35 27.47 -4.36
C GLN A 174 -1.21 27.30 -3.37
N ASN A 175 -1.36 27.82 -2.14
CA ASN A 175 -0.37 27.64 -1.08
C ASN A 175 -0.14 26.16 -0.77
N THR A 176 -1.22 25.37 -0.65
CA THR A 176 -1.11 23.92 -0.41
C THR A 176 -0.40 23.21 -1.56
N ILE A 177 -0.71 23.56 -2.82
CA ILE A 177 -0.05 22.99 -4.01
C ILE A 177 1.45 23.34 -4.02
N GLU A 178 1.80 24.56 -3.60
CA GLU A 178 3.18 25.02 -3.50
C GLU A 178 3.94 24.30 -2.39
N ASP A 179 3.32 24.08 -1.24
CA ASP A 179 3.85 23.29 -0.13
C ASP A 179 4.05 21.81 -0.51
N VAL A 180 3.12 21.21 -1.26
CA VAL A 180 3.28 19.85 -1.84
C VAL A 180 4.50 19.82 -2.76
N LYS A 181 4.63 20.79 -3.68
CA LYS A 181 5.76 20.86 -4.63
C LYS A 181 7.10 21.01 -3.92
N ASN A 182 7.11 21.72 -2.81
CA ASN A 182 8.30 21.97 -2.00
C ASN A 182 8.58 20.86 -0.98
N ASN A 183 7.83 19.74 -0.99
CA ASN A 183 7.93 18.63 -0.04
C ASN A 183 7.90 19.07 1.44
N THR A 184 7.20 20.17 1.74
CA THR A 184 7.20 20.78 3.08
C THR A 184 6.09 20.25 3.99
N ILE A 185 5.21 19.42 3.44
CA ILE A 185 4.07 18.83 4.14
C ILE A 185 4.53 17.70 5.06
N SER A 186 4.29 17.88 6.36
CA SER A 186 4.52 16.87 7.39
C SER A 186 3.36 15.88 7.48
N TYR A 187 3.62 14.68 8.02
CA TYR A 187 2.59 13.67 8.30
C TYR A 187 1.48 14.21 9.22
N ASN A 188 1.85 15.09 10.16
CA ASN A 188 0.91 15.75 11.07
C ASN A 188 -0.01 16.77 10.37
N ASP A 189 0.40 17.31 9.22
CA ASP A 189 -0.40 18.26 8.44
C ASP A 189 -1.50 17.54 7.65
N ILE A 190 -1.25 16.27 7.30
CA ILE A 190 -2.20 15.38 6.61
C ILE A 190 -3.26 14.87 7.59
N GLU A 191 -2.86 14.49 8.81
CA GLU A 191 -3.77 13.97 9.85
C GLU A 191 -4.74 15.04 10.39
N ASN A 192 -4.32 16.32 10.40
CA ASN A 192 -5.18 17.45 10.78
C ASN A 192 -5.98 18.05 9.60
N CYS A 193 -5.89 17.46 8.41
CA CYS A 193 -6.64 17.92 7.23
C CYS A 193 -8.15 17.63 7.35
N ASP A 194 -8.56 16.73 8.26
CA ASP A 194 -9.94 16.31 8.44
C ASP A 194 -10.87 17.44 8.90
N GLU A 195 -10.47 18.35 9.79
CA GLU A 195 -11.39 19.39 10.29
C GLU A 195 -11.81 20.41 9.21
N LYS A 196 -10.88 20.81 8.32
CA LYS A 196 -11.19 21.73 7.21
C LYS A 196 -11.92 21.03 6.07
N THR A 197 -11.62 19.76 5.83
CA THR A 197 -12.26 18.97 4.77
C THR A 197 -13.68 18.54 5.17
N GLU A 198 -13.91 18.23 6.45
CA GLU A 198 -15.25 17.96 7.00
C GLU A 198 -16.17 19.20 6.94
N ALA A 199 -15.64 20.39 7.25
CA ALA A 199 -16.40 21.64 7.15
C ALA A 199 -16.86 21.91 5.70
N LEU A 200 -16.00 21.64 4.72
CA LEU A 200 -16.34 21.71 3.28
C LEU A 200 -17.37 20.65 2.88
N LEU A 201 -17.20 19.40 3.30
CA LEU A 201 -18.16 18.32 3.02
C LEU A 201 -19.55 18.59 3.61
N LEU A 202 -19.62 19.21 4.80
CA LEU A 202 -20.86 19.65 5.43
C LEU A 202 -21.54 20.80 4.66
N GLN A 203 -20.76 21.77 4.17
CA GLN A 203 -21.27 22.89 3.38
C GLN A 203 -21.90 22.42 2.04
N TYR A 204 -21.34 21.38 1.41
CA TYR A 204 -21.88 20.82 0.16
C TYR A 204 -22.98 19.77 0.37
N LYS A 205 -23.00 19.04 1.51
CA LYS A 205 -24.15 18.18 1.87
C LYS A 205 -25.46 18.96 2.03
N ILE A 206 -25.40 20.22 2.47
CA ILE A 206 -26.58 21.08 2.65
C ILE A 206 -27.18 21.55 1.31
N LYS A 207 -26.42 21.48 0.20
CA LYS A 207 -26.91 21.85 -1.15
C LYS A 207 -27.50 20.69 -1.95
N ALA A 208 -27.44 19.46 -1.45
CA ALA A 208 -27.85 18.25 -2.17
C ALA A 208 -29.17 17.61 -1.66
N ILE A 209 -29.95 18.34 -0.85
CA ILE A 209 -31.35 18.05 -0.52
C ILE A 209 -32.21 19.17 -1.10
#